data_AF-A0A2J7QY67-F1
#
_entry.id   AF-A0A2J7QY67-F1
#
_cell.length_a   1.000
_cell.length_b   1.000
_cell.length_c   1.000
_cell.angle_alpha   90.00
_cell.angle_beta   90.00
_cell.angle_gamma   90.00
#
_symmetry.space_group_name_H-M   'P 1'
#
loop_
_entity.id
_entity.type
_entity.pdbx_description
1 polymer ?
#
loop_
_entity_poly.entity_id
_entity_poly.type
_entity_poly.pdbx_seq_one_letter_code
_entity_poly.pdbx_strand_id
1 'polypeptide(L)'
;MKELCAKTDNTEELEKMAGEKFKALVNVLQRKFNPQPSDYRVLQKIIPECPAEFRKLYELVYPSPTLKKRGRFQDVKNVVDIYCAVVNAIIHSSLCCVTDKTSYTYQLFQVYQQYPDTLLRSAMAKIRSDQMVSLKKSFVRLKQKTGNYLPVSSSPYQLSMSYVYQLQTKYQHQIFHESYLMAKKMCAWYAEHRDDTDSALGMEVVMAEGGTTAALVELFTRKQMSFEVEIPEQIIVLDPRVSEKDETYARIVQ
;
A
#
# COMPACT_ATOMS: atom_id res chain seq x y z
N MET A 1 21.34 -21.83 13.15
CA MET A 1 20.94 -21.92 14.57
C MET A 1 21.21 -23.31 15.17
N LYS A 2 20.76 -24.41 14.55
CA LYS A 2 21.07 -25.77 15.06
C LYS A 2 22.57 -26.13 15.06
N GLU A 3 23.36 -25.59 14.15
CA GLU A 3 24.83 -25.76 14.16
C GLU A 3 25.56 -24.85 15.18
N LEU A 4 24.88 -23.85 15.75
CA LEU A 4 25.45 -22.92 16.72
C LEU A 4 25.23 -23.40 18.17
N CYS A 5 24.08 -24.03 18.46
CA CYS A 5 23.83 -24.63 19.77
C CYS A 5 24.64 -25.91 20.02
N ALA A 6 25.18 -26.55 18.99
CA ALA A 6 25.90 -27.82 19.12
C ALA A 6 27.39 -27.66 19.48
N LYS A 7 27.91 -26.42 19.54
CA LYS A 7 29.36 -26.19 19.71
C LYS A 7 29.77 -25.47 20.99
N THR A 8 28.87 -24.88 21.77
CA THR A 8 29.26 -24.14 22.98
C THR A 8 28.10 -23.97 23.97
N ASP A 9 28.29 -24.44 25.21
CA ASP A 9 27.39 -24.24 26.35
C ASP A 9 27.54 -22.85 27.01
N ASN A 10 28.47 -22.00 26.54
CA ASN A 10 28.71 -20.67 27.09
C ASN A 10 27.91 -19.59 26.36
N THR A 11 26.92 -19.03 27.05
CA THR A 11 25.98 -18.02 26.54
C THR A 11 26.67 -16.72 26.10
N GLU A 12 27.75 -16.31 26.79
CA GLU A 12 28.50 -15.07 26.50
C GLU A 12 29.29 -15.14 25.17
N GLU A 13 29.88 -16.29 24.84
CA GLU A 13 30.60 -16.46 23.57
C GLU A 13 29.65 -16.48 22.37
N LEU A 14 28.44 -16.99 22.57
CA LEU A 14 27.40 -17.06 21.55
C LEU A 14 26.85 -15.66 21.23
N GLU A 15 26.67 -14.82 22.25
CA GLU A 15 26.32 -13.40 22.08
C GLU A 15 27.41 -12.61 21.35
N LYS A 16 28.69 -12.86 21.67
CA LYS A 16 29.81 -12.20 21.01
C LYS A 16 29.92 -12.58 19.53
N MET A 17 29.79 -13.87 19.21
CA MET A 17 29.77 -14.34 17.81
C MET A 17 28.53 -13.84 17.05
N ALA A 18 27.36 -13.80 17.70
CA ALA A 18 26.14 -13.25 17.11
C ALA A 18 26.33 -11.74 16.82
N GLY A 19 26.95 -11.00 17.74
CA GLY A 19 27.29 -9.58 17.57
C GLY A 19 28.25 -9.35 16.40
N GLU A 20 29.29 -10.16 16.26
CA GLU A 20 30.23 -10.07 15.13
C GLU A 20 29.56 -10.37 13.78
N LYS A 21 28.76 -11.44 13.71
CA LYS A 21 28.00 -11.77 12.49
C LYS A 21 26.94 -10.73 12.17
N PHE A 22 26.27 -10.17 13.17
CA PHE A 22 25.32 -9.08 13.00
C PHE A 22 26.01 -7.82 12.46
N LYS A 23 27.18 -7.45 13.00
CA LYS A 23 27.97 -6.31 12.51
C LYS A 23 28.40 -6.50 11.06
N ALA A 24 28.83 -7.70 10.67
CA ALA A 24 29.14 -8.04 9.29
C ALA A 24 27.91 -7.92 8.37
N LEU A 25 26.75 -8.43 8.81
CA LEU A 25 25.49 -8.33 8.07
C LEU A 25 25.05 -6.86 7.90
N VAL A 26 25.11 -6.06 8.97
CA VAL A 26 24.77 -4.63 8.94
C VAL A 26 25.69 -3.87 8.00
N ASN A 27 26.99 -4.16 7.98
CA ASN A 27 27.93 -3.52 7.03
C ASN A 27 27.60 -3.88 5.57
N VAL A 28 27.21 -5.12 5.28
CA VAL A 28 26.79 -5.54 3.94
C VAL A 28 25.46 -4.87 3.55
N LEU A 29 24.51 -4.80 4.49
CA LEU A 29 23.23 -4.12 4.29
C LEU A 29 23.44 -2.62 4.08
N GLN A 30 24.30 -1.96 4.85
CA GLN A 30 24.66 -0.55 4.68
C GLN A 30 25.31 -0.30 3.33
N ARG A 31 26.13 -1.21 2.79
CA ARG A 31 26.71 -1.06 1.44
C ARG A 31 25.68 -1.28 0.34
N LYS A 32 24.79 -2.27 0.50
CA LYS A 32 23.80 -2.66 -0.50
C LYS A 32 22.58 -1.73 -0.54
N PHE A 33 22.20 -1.22 0.62
CA PHE A 33 21.09 -0.30 0.84
C PHE A 33 21.59 1.09 1.22
N ASN A 34 22.87 1.44 0.95
CA ASN A 34 23.29 2.83 1.06
C ASN A 34 22.44 3.56 0.02
N PRO A 35 21.44 4.34 0.45
CA PRO A 35 20.52 4.92 -0.49
C PRO A 35 21.31 5.92 -1.33
N GLN A 36 21.03 5.96 -2.64
CA GLN A 36 21.60 7.02 -3.46
C GLN A 36 21.32 8.37 -2.77
N PRO A 37 22.34 9.23 -2.60
CA PRO A 37 22.24 10.44 -1.78
C PRO A 37 21.24 11.47 -2.33
N SER A 38 20.67 11.25 -3.52
CA SER A 38 19.61 12.08 -4.10
C SER A 38 18.32 12.03 -3.28
N ASP A 39 17.87 10.85 -2.88
CA ASP A 39 16.50 10.65 -2.42
C ASP A 39 16.31 11.11 -0.97
N TYR A 40 17.33 10.91 -0.13
CA TYR A 40 17.30 11.35 1.28
C TYR A 40 17.60 12.83 1.46
N ARG A 41 18.37 13.48 0.57
CA ARG A 41 18.59 14.93 0.66
C ARG A 41 17.31 15.73 0.43
N VAL A 42 16.41 15.21 -0.41
CA VAL A 42 15.09 15.80 -0.62
C VAL A 42 14.21 15.59 0.62
N LEU A 43 14.22 14.39 1.20
CA LEU A 43 13.46 14.10 2.42
C LEU A 43 13.98 14.88 3.64
N GLN A 44 15.30 15.07 3.79
CA GLN A 44 15.88 15.89 4.87
C GLN A 44 15.50 17.37 4.78
N LYS A 45 15.25 17.90 3.58
CA LYS A 45 14.74 19.27 3.42
C LYS A 45 13.25 19.41 3.76
N ILE A 46 12.50 18.30 3.65
CA ILE A 46 11.05 18.28 3.82
C ILE A 46 10.68 17.90 5.26
N ILE A 47 11.44 17.02 5.90
CA ILE A 47 11.15 16.50 7.24
C ILE A 47 11.75 17.44 8.30
N PRO A 48 10.93 18.07 9.14
CA PRO A 48 11.40 18.98 10.20
C PRO A 48 12.13 18.22 11.31
N GLU A 49 13.14 18.85 11.91
CA GLU A 49 13.93 18.22 12.99
C GLU A 49 13.22 18.28 14.34
N CYS A 50 12.21 19.16 14.48
CA CYS A 50 11.49 19.37 15.74
C CYS A 50 9.96 19.28 15.57
N PRO A 51 9.22 18.67 16.52
CA PRO A 51 7.75 18.65 16.51
C PRO A 51 7.08 20.04 16.53
N ALA A 52 7.79 21.06 17.01
CA ALA A 52 7.30 22.45 17.00
C ALA A 52 7.37 23.05 15.58
N GLU A 53 8.47 22.78 14.87
CA GLU A 53 8.66 23.18 13.48
C GLU A 53 7.69 22.45 12.55
N PHE A 54 7.47 21.15 12.79
CA PHE A 54 6.47 20.37 12.07
C PHE A 54 5.06 20.96 12.14
N ARG A 55 4.62 21.38 13.33
CA ARG A 55 3.31 22.01 13.51
C ARG A 55 3.18 23.39 12.86
N LYS A 56 4.30 24.04 12.55
CA LYS A 56 4.34 25.34 11.87
C LYS A 56 4.37 25.19 10.34
N LEU A 57 5.05 24.16 9.84
CA LEU A 57 5.22 23.89 8.40
C LEU A 57 4.08 23.05 7.81
N TYR A 58 3.42 22.22 8.61
CA TYR A 58 2.41 21.27 8.13
C TYR A 58 1.07 21.44 8.84
N GLU A 59 -0.01 21.42 8.05
CA GLU A 59 -1.36 21.32 8.58
C GLU A 59 -1.66 19.85 8.93
N LEU A 60 -1.98 19.60 10.20
CA LEU A 60 -2.33 18.27 10.68
C LEU A 60 -3.75 17.90 10.24
N VAL A 61 -3.83 17.15 9.16
CA VAL A 61 -5.08 16.52 8.73
C VAL A 61 -5.22 15.18 9.44
N TYR A 62 -6.14 15.11 10.40
CA TYR A 62 -6.49 13.83 11.02
C TYR A 62 -7.46 13.07 10.11
N PRO A 63 -7.26 11.75 9.90
CA PRO A 63 -8.22 10.93 9.20
C PRO A 63 -9.60 11.05 9.87
N SER A 64 -10.64 11.22 9.06
CA SER A 64 -12.02 11.39 9.54
C SER A 64 -12.39 10.30 10.57
N PRO A 65 -13.05 10.65 11.69
CA PRO A 65 -13.46 9.70 12.72
C PRO A 65 -14.45 8.63 12.23
N THR A 66 -14.92 8.75 10.98
CA THR A 66 -15.76 7.77 10.29
C THR A 66 -15.00 6.52 9.83
N LEU A 67 -13.65 6.53 9.83
CA LEU A 67 -12.85 5.31 9.72
C LEU A 67 -13.20 4.42 10.93
N LYS A 68 -14.01 3.40 10.66
CA LYS A 68 -14.55 2.45 11.65
C LYS A 68 -13.46 2.09 12.66
N LYS A 69 -13.74 2.28 13.95
CA LYS A 69 -12.86 2.03 15.11
C LYS A 69 -12.34 0.58 15.27
N ARG A 70 -12.44 -0.27 14.23
CA ARG A 70 -12.05 -1.68 14.25
C ARG A 70 -10.52 -1.77 14.18
N GLY A 71 -9.90 -2.52 15.09
CA GLY A 71 -8.44 -2.71 15.12
C GLY A 71 -7.60 -1.48 15.51
N ARG A 72 -8.10 -0.57 16.37
CA ARG A 72 -7.21 0.46 16.93
C ARG A 72 -6.08 -0.18 17.73
N PHE A 73 -4.87 0.33 17.54
CA PHE A 73 -3.74 0.03 18.42
C PHE A 73 -4.14 0.38 19.86
N GLN A 74 -4.00 -0.60 20.75
CA GLN A 74 -4.21 -0.42 22.17
C GLN A 74 -2.84 -0.35 22.82
N ASP A 75 -2.64 0.61 23.71
CA ASP A 75 -1.40 0.70 24.46
C ASP A 75 -1.19 -0.57 25.29
N VAL A 76 0.03 -1.08 25.24
CA VAL A 76 0.46 -2.28 25.95
C VAL A 76 0.50 -1.94 27.44
N LYS A 77 -0.32 -2.61 28.25
CA LYS A 77 -0.36 -2.40 29.71
C LYS A 77 0.25 -3.57 30.47
N ASN A 78 0.13 -4.78 29.92
CA ASN A 78 0.54 -6.02 30.57
C ASN A 78 1.47 -6.86 29.68
N VAL A 79 2.21 -7.79 30.29
CA VAL A 79 3.06 -8.77 29.57
C VAL A 79 2.22 -9.65 28.63
N VAL A 80 0.97 -9.96 29.00
CA VAL A 80 0.03 -10.70 28.14
C VAL A 80 -0.28 -9.94 26.85
N ASP A 81 -0.34 -8.60 26.91
CA ASP A 81 -0.57 -7.77 25.72
C ASP A 81 0.62 -7.84 24.77
N ILE A 82 1.85 -7.92 25.31
CA ILE A 82 3.07 -8.13 24.53
C ILE A 82 2.98 -9.45 23.79
N TYR A 83 2.67 -10.55 24.50
CA TYR A 83 2.53 -11.86 23.85
C TYR A 83 1.41 -11.88 22.80
N CYS A 84 0.28 -11.23 23.06
CA CYS A 84 -0.78 -11.07 22.06
C CYS A 84 -0.31 -10.31 20.83
N ALA A 85 0.44 -9.21 21.01
CA ALA A 85 0.97 -8.41 19.92
C ALA A 85 1.98 -9.20 19.07
N VAL A 86 2.88 -9.93 19.71
CA VAL A 86 3.86 -10.79 19.04
C VAL A 86 3.17 -11.89 18.25
N VAL A 87 2.22 -12.60 18.85
CA VAL A 87 1.44 -13.64 18.16
C VAL A 87 0.66 -13.04 16.98
N ASN A 88 0.05 -11.86 17.15
CA ASN A 88 -0.65 -11.20 16.05
C ASN A 88 0.29 -10.87 14.88
N ALA A 89 1.50 -10.38 15.18
CA ALA A 89 2.51 -10.10 14.18
C ALA A 89 2.98 -11.38 13.47
N ILE A 90 3.18 -12.48 14.20
CA ILE A 90 3.54 -13.78 13.60
C ILE A 90 2.44 -14.26 12.67
N ILE A 91 1.17 -14.25 13.12
CA ILE A 91 0.02 -14.65 12.29
C ILE A 91 -0.06 -13.77 11.04
N HIS A 92 0.05 -12.45 11.20
CA HIS A 92 -0.02 -11.51 10.08
C HIS A 92 1.09 -11.75 9.06
N SER A 93 2.36 -11.80 9.49
CA SER A 93 3.51 -12.09 8.63
C SER A 93 3.37 -13.44 7.95
N SER A 94 2.89 -14.45 8.68
CA SER A 94 2.62 -15.77 8.11
C SER A 94 1.53 -15.74 7.04
N LEU A 95 0.59 -14.80 7.07
CA LEU A 95 -0.44 -14.68 6.03
C LEU A 95 0.03 -13.85 4.82
N CYS A 96 0.95 -12.92 5.03
CA CYS A 96 1.62 -12.17 3.96
C CYS A 96 2.51 -13.05 3.09
N CYS A 97 3.22 -14.02 3.69
CA CYS A 97 4.16 -14.89 2.97
C CYS A 97 3.50 -16.10 2.27
N VAL A 98 2.17 -16.23 2.27
CA VAL A 98 1.47 -17.42 1.72
C VAL A 98 1.74 -17.60 0.22
N THR A 99 2.04 -16.53 -0.51
CA THR A 99 2.35 -16.56 -1.94
C THR A 99 3.79 -16.93 -2.26
N ASP A 100 4.66 -17.03 -1.26
CA ASP A 100 6.07 -17.35 -1.48
C ASP A 100 6.26 -18.84 -1.82
N LYS A 101 7.20 -19.12 -2.71
CA LYS A 101 7.51 -20.48 -3.19
C LYS A 101 8.17 -21.37 -2.13
N THR A 102 8.56 -20.80 -0.99
CA THR A 102 9.22 -21.50 0.12
C THR A 102 8.18 -21.92 1.16
N SER A 103 8.04 -23.22 1.39
CA SER A 103 7.15 -23.73 2.44
C SER A 103 7.76 -23.47 3.83
N TYR A 104 7.25 -22.45 4.55
CA TYR A 104 7.65 -22.11 5.93
C TYR A 104 6.72 -22.72 7.00
N THR A 105 5.79 -23.58 6.59
CA THR A 105 4.80 -24.23 7.48
C THR A 105 5.44 -24.87 8.71
N TYR A 106 6.53 -25.62 8.53
CA TYR A 106 7.18 -26.31 9.65
C TYR A 106 7.81 -25.33 10.64
N GLN A 107 8.43 -24.27 10.15
CA GLN A 107 9.01 -23.22 10.99
C GLN A 107 7.93 -22.48 11.76
N LEU A 108 6.81 -22.18 11.09
CA LEU A 108 5.66 -21.54 11.72
C LEU A 108 5.05 -22.42 12.82
N PHE A 109 4.96 -23.74 12.60
CA PHE A 109 4.51 -24.68 13.60
C PHE A 109 5.42 -24.68 14.84
N GLN A 110 6.74 -24.72 14.64
CA GLN A 110 7.70 -24.64 15.75
C GLN A 110 7.57 -23.34 16.54
N VAL A 111 7.32 -22.22 15.86
CA VAL A 111 7.08 -20.93 16.53
C VAL A 111 5.78 -20.96 17.33
N TYR A 112 4.70 -21.52 16.80
CA TYR A 112 3.42 -21.62 17.52
C TYR A 112 3.48 -22.52 18.76
N GLN A 113 4.33 -23.56 18.77
CA GLN A 113 4.52 -24.39 19.96
C GLN A 113 5.08 -23.64 21.17
N GLN A 114 5.72 -22.48 20.96
CA GLN A 114 6.27 -21.66 22.05
C GLN A 114 5.19 -20.88 22.82
N TYR A 115 3.95 -20.84 22.31
CA TYR A 115 2.86 -20.07 22.88
C TYR A 115 1.69 -20.97 23.31
N PRO A 116 0.97 -20.61 24.39
CA PRO A 116 -0.18 -21.39 24.81
C PRO A 116 -1.31 -21.29 23.77
N ASP A 117 -1.95 -22.43 23.54
CA ASP A 117 -3.02 -22.61 22.55
C ASP A 117 -4.22 -21.65 22.78
N THR A 118 -4.54 -21.34 24.03
CA THR A 118 -5.56 -20.34 24.39
C THR A 118 -5.24 -18.94 23.87
N LEU A 119 -3.98 -18.53 23.93
CA LEU A 119 -3.49 -17.24 23.43
C LEU A 119 -3.58 -17.19 21.91
N LEU A 120 -3.13 -18.25 21.22
CA LEU A 120 -3.21 -18.37 19.76
C LEU A 120 -4.66 -18.25 19.26
N ARG A 121 -5.61 -18.93 19.91
CA ARG A 121 -7.04 -18.83 19.57
C ARG A 121 -7.62 -17.44 19.84
N SER A 122 -7.25 -16.82 20.95
CA SER A 122 -7.70 -15.46 21.31
C SER A 122 -7.20 -14.42 20.30
N ALA A 123 -5.91 -14.46 19.98
CA ALA A 123 -5.28 -13.63 18.95
C ALA A 123 -5.98 -13.78 17.59
N MET A 124 -6.23 -15.02 17.16
CA MET A 124 -6.91 -15.30 15.91
C MET A 124 -8.38 -14.83 15.90
N ALA A 125 -9.07 -14.93 17.04
CA ALA A 125 -10.42 -14.39 17.19
C ALA A 125 -10.43 -12.86 17.07
N LYS A 126 -9.45 -12.18 17.68
CA LYS A 126 -9.27 -10.72 17.62
C LYS A 126 -8.98 -10.23 16.20
N ILE A 127 -8.00 -10.83 15.52
CA ILE A 127 -7.65 -10.49 14.12
C ILE A 127 -8.86 -10.65 13.18
N ARG A 128 -9.71 -11.65 13.44
CA ARG A 128 -10.94 -11.88 12.69
C ARG A 128 -12.05 -10.88 13.04
N SER A 129 -12.24 -10.53 14.31
CA SER A 129 -13.19 -9.48 14.69
C SER A 129 -12.80 -8.12 14.11
N ASP A 130 -11.50 -7.87 13.99
CA ASP A 130 -10.93 -6.67 13.39
C ASP A 130 -10.97 -6.69 11.85
N GLN A 131 -11.49 -7.76 11.23
CA GLN A 131 -11.61 -7.92 9.77
C GLN A 131 -10.28 -7.90 9.00
N MET A 132 -9.16 -8.15 9.69
CA MET A 132 -7.85 -8.27 9.03
C MET A 132 -7.75 -9.57 8.22
N VAL A 133 -8.45 -10.62 8.65
CA VAL A 133 -8.38 -11.96 8.09
C VAL A 133 -9.75 -12.51 7.76
N SER A 134 -9.86 -13.11 6.58
CA SER A 134 -11.06 -13.77 6.05
C SER A 134 -10.84 -15.26 5.86
N LEU A 135 -11.92 -16.04 5.83
CA LEU A 135 -11.87 -17.45 5.43
C LEU A 135 -11.95 -17.56 3.90
N LYS A 136 -11.09 -18.39 3.32
CA LYS A 136 -11.16 -18.81 1.92
C LYS A 136 -12.50 -19.47 1.64
N LYS A 137 -13.16 -19.09 0.54
CA LYS A 137 -14.50 -19.56 0.15
C LYS A 137 -14.61 -21.09 0.12
N SER A 138 -13.56 -21.80 -0.32
CA SER A 138 -13.51 -23.26 -0.35
C SER A 138 -13.67 -23.92 1.02
N PHE A 139 -13.22 -23.26 2.09
CA PHE A 139 -13.25 -23.79 3.45
C PHE A 139 -14.45 -23.30 4.27
N VAL A 140 -15.27 -22.39 3.73
CA VAL A 140 -16.50 -21.92 4.40
C VAL A 140 -17.50 -23.08 4.59
N ARG A 141 -17.62 -23.97 3.59
CA ARG A 141 -18.45 -25.19 3.68
C ARG A 141 -17.92 -26.20 4.70
N LEU A 142 -16.61 -26.23 4.91
CA LEU A 142 -15.96 -27.11 5.89
C LEU A 142 -16.07 -26.54 7.32
N LYS A 143 -16.15 -25.22 7.48
CA LYS A 143 -16.43 -24.54 8.75
C LYS A 143 -17.74 -24.99 9.39
N GLN A 144 -18.78 -25.20 8.58
CA GLN A 144 -20.09 -25.63 9.05
C GLN A 144 -20.07 -27.05 9.66
N LYS A 145 -19.04 -27.87 9.36
CA LYS A 145 -18.96 -29.27 9.79
C LYS A 145 -18.06 -29.52 11.00
N THR A 146 -16.98 -28.74 11.19
CA THR A 146 -15.92 -29.09 12.17
C THR A 146 -15.49 -27.98 13.13
N GLY A 147 -16.07 -26.77 13.03
CA GLY A 147 -16.07 -25.75 14.10
C GLY A 147 -14.75 -25.09 14.52
N ASN A 148 -13.62 -25.78 14.49
CA ASN A 148 -12.37 -25.37 15.14
C ASN A 148 -11.15 -25.59 14.23
N TYR A 149 -10.70 -24.53 13.56
CA TYR A 149 -9.42 -24.54 12.84
C TYR A 149 -8.41 -23.70 13.61
N LEU A 150 -7.37 -24.34 14.12
CA LEU A 150 -6.15 -23.65 14.50
C LEU A 150 -5.35 -23.24 13.26
N PRO A 151 -4.56 -22.15 13.34
CA PRO A 151 -3.63 -21.79 12.29
C PRO A 151 -2.35 -22.64 12.42
N VAL A 152 -2.40 -23.96 12.23
CA VAL A 152 -1.19 -24.81 12.43
C VAL A 152 -0.25 -24.77 11.21
N SER A 153 -0.78 -24.37 10.06
CA SER A 153 -0.10 -24.28 8.76
C SER A 153 -1.07 -23.59 7.82
N SER A 154 -0.67 -22.51 7.13
CA SER A 154 -1.39 -21.87 6.00
C SER A 154 -2.86 -22.29 5.87
N SER A 155 -3.59 -21.97 6.94
CA SER A 155 -4.89 -22.50 7.33
C SER A 155 -5.95 -21.98 6.33
N PRO A 156 -7.22 -22.39 6.36
CA PRO A 156 -8.32 -21.81 5.58
C PRO A 156 -8.43 -20.27 5.57
N TYR A 157 -7.58 -19.55 6.28
CA TYR A 157 -7.56 -18.12 6.40
C TYR A 157 -6.67 -17.46 5.34
N GLN A 158 -7.08 -16.28 4.91
CA GLN A 158 -6.36 -15.40 4.01
C GLN A 158 -6.52 -13.97 4.52
N LEU A 159 -5.60 -13.07 4.16
CA LEU A 159 -5.81 -11.66 4.44
C LEU A 159 -7.13 -11.20 3.81
N SER A 160 -7.89 -10.41 4.55
CA SER A 160 -9.13 -9.83 4.03
C SER A 160 -8.79 -8.88 2.88
N MET A 161 -9.50 -8.98 1.76
CA MET A 161 -9.29 -8.06 0.64
C MET A 161 -9.48 -6.61 1.08
N SER A 162 -10.49 -6.34 1.92
CA SER A 162 -10.72 -4.99 2.47
C SER A 162 -9.54 -4.48 3.29
N TYR A 163 -8.82 -5.37 3.99
CA TYR A 163 -7.63 -5.01 4.76
C TYR A 163 -6.41 -4.80 3.85
N VAL A 164 -6.21 -5.67 2.85
CA VAL A 164 -5.14 -5.47 1.84
C VAL A 164 -5.33 -4.16 1.09
N TYR A 165 -6.56 -3.82 0.70
CA TYR A 165 -6.86 -2.54 0.05
C TYR A 165 -6.65 -1.31 0.92
N GLN A 166 -6.60 -1.44 2.25
CA GLN A 166 -6.20 -0.34 3.14
C GLN A 166 -4.69 -0.13 3.16
N LEU A 167 -3.91 -1.20 2.94
CA LEU A 167 -2.45 -1.15 2.91
C LEU A 167 -1.89 -0.78 1.53
N GLN A 168 -2.69 -0.94 0.48
CA GLN A 168 -2.31 -0.62 -0.89
C GLN A 168 -2.81 0.76 -1.32
N THR A 169 -2.04 1.41 -2.18
CA THR A 169 -2.48 2.63 -2.84
C THR A 169 -3.65 2.32 -3.78
N LYS A 170 -4.66 3.19 -3.82
CA LYS A 170 -5.78 3.06 -4.77
C LYS A 170 -5.32 3.14 -6.23
N TYR A 171 -4.21 3.83 -6.47
CA TYR A 171 -3.61 3.99 -7.79
C TYR A 171 -2.68 2.84 -8.12
N GLN A 172 -2.76 2.37 -9.36
CA GLN A 172 -1.82 1.43 -9.94
C GLN A 172 -0.45 2.09 -10.14
N HIS A 173 0.60 1.29 -10.20
CA HIS A 173 1.97 1.79 -10.29
C HIS A 173 2.21 2.71 -11.50
N GLN A 174 1.62 2.37 -12.67
CA GLN A 174 1.78 3.14 -13.91
C GLN A 174 1.26 4.59 -13.79
N ILE A 175 0.18 4.79 -13.04
CA ILE A 175 -0.44 6.10 -12.82
C ILE A 175 0.54 7.08 -12.17
N PHE A 176 1.42 6.61 -11.27
CA PHE A 176 2.44 7.47 -10.64
C PHE A 176 3.48 7.97 -11.64
N HIS A 177 3.87 7.14 -12.61
CA HIS A 177 4.83 7.54 -13.63
C HIS A 177 4.21 8.56 -14.61
N GLU A 178 3.02 8.26 -15.12
CA GLU A 178 2.26 9.13 -16.02
C GLU A 178 1.96 10.50 -15.37
N SER A 179 1.49 10.49 -14.10
CA SER A 179 1.23 11.74 -13.37
C SER A 179 2.49 12.58 -13.15
N TYR A 180 3.63 11.96 -12.87
CA TYR A 180 4.91 12.67 -12.78
C TYR A 180 5.33 13.30 -14.12
N LEU A 181 5.19 12.56 -15.23
CA LEU A 181 5.50 13.09 -16.57
C LEU A 181 4.62 14.29 -16.89
N MET A 182 3.33 14.20 -16.58
CA MET A 182 2.40 15.30 -16.78
C MET A 182 2.75 16.53 -15.93
N ALA A 183 3.01 16.34 -14.64
CA ALA A 183 3.43 17.43 -13.75
C ALA A 183 4.73 18.09 -14.25
N LYS A 184 5.69 17.28 -14.73
CA LYS A 184 6.94 17.79 -15.32
C LYS A 184 6.68 18.60 -16.59
N LYS A 185 5.78 18.13 -17.47
CA LYS A 185 5.40 18.83 -18.70
C LYS A 185 4.75 20.17 -18.39
N MET A 186 3.87 20.23 -17.40
CA MET A 186 3.25 21.49 -16.95
C MET A 186 4.26 22.45 -16.33
N CYS A 187 5.18 21.97 -15.49
CA CYS A 187 6.23 22.82 -14.92
C CYS A 187 7.16 23.40 -16.00
N ALA A 188 7.51 22.61 -17.02
CA ALA A 188 8.32 23.08 -18.14
C ALA A 188 7.59 24.15 -18.94
N TRP A 189 6.32 23.89 -19.30
CA TRP A 189 5.48 24.87 -19.99
C TRP A 189 5.33 26.17 -19.20
N TYR A 190 5.07 26.09 -17.89
CA TYR A 190 4.98 27.26 -17.02
C TYR A 190 6.30 28.05 -16.93
N ALA A 191 7.45 27.36 -16.94
CA ALA A 191 8.75 28.02 -16.90
C ALA A 191 9.06 28.78 -18.21
N GLU A 192 8.63 28.24 -19.36
CA GLU A 192 8.83 28.84 -20.68
C GLU A 192 7.90 30.04 -20.92
N HIS A 193 6.68 30.01 -20.37
CA HIS A 193 5.64 31.04 -20.60
C HIS A 193 5.49 32.01 -19.42
N ARG A 194 6.46 32.04 -18.48
CA ARG A 194 6.40 32.89 -17.29
C ARG A 194 6.52 34.39 -17.59
N ASP A 195 7.30 34.74 -18.62
CA ASP A 195 7.61 36.13 -18.99
C ASP A 195 6.75 36.65 -20.15
N ASP A 196 5.88 35.79 -20.70
CA ASP A 196 5.11 36.07 -21.91
C ASP A 196 3.68 36.51 -21.53
N THR A 197 3.50 37.81 -21.29
CA THR A 197 2.22 38.41 -20.86
C THR A 197 1.08 38.30 -21.89
N ASP A 198 1.36 37.84 -23.11
CA ASP A 198 0.41 37.78 -24.24
C ASP A 198 -0.01 36.35 -24.62
N SER A 199 0.60 35.32 -24.02
CA SER A 199 0.24 33.91 -24.27
C SER A 199 -0.92 33.48 -23.37
N ALA A 200 -2.12 33.97 -23.68
CA ALA A 200 -3.38 33.51 -23.08
C ALA A 200 -3.80 32.10 -23.55
N LEU A 201 -3.02 31.44 -24.41
CA LEU A 201 -3.28 30.06 -24.81
C LEU A 201 -2.85 29.10 -23.71
N GLY A 202 -3.84 28.58 -22.98
CA GLY A 202 -3.65 27.46 -22.07
C GLY A 202 -3.09 26.22 -22.80
N MET A 203 -2.45 25.34 -22.04
CA MET A 203 -1.97 24.07 -22.57
C MET A 203 -3.13 23.13 -22.89
N GLU A 204 -3.29 22.74 -24.16
CA GLU A 204 -4.21 21.67 -24.54
C GLU A 204 -3.69 20.32 -24.02
N VAL A 205 -4.52 19.63 -23.24
CA VAL A 205 -4.21 18.32 -22.67
C VAL A 205 -5.26 17.31 -23.09
N VAL A 206 -4.83 16.31 -23.85
CA VAL A 206 -5.68 15.16 -24.17
C VAL A 206 -5.71 14.21 -23.00
N MET A 207 -6.90 13.96 -22.47
CA MET A 207 -7.17 13.08 -21.31
C MET A 207 -7.19 11.60 -21.74
N ALA A 208 -6.13 11.11 -22.36
CA ALA A 208 -6.03 9.72 -22.81
C ALA A 208 -5.57 8.77 -21.68
N GLU A 209 -4.75 9.28 -20.76
CA GLU A 209 -4.09 8.49 -19.71
C GLU A 209 -4.66 8.80 -18.31
N GLY A 210 -4.75 7.76 -17.48
CA GLY A 210 -5.29 7.87 -16.12
C GLY A 210 -4.39 8.70 -15.21
N GLY A 211 -3.06 8.63 -15.37
CA GLY A 211 -2.11 9.44 -14.60
C GLY A 211 -2.15 10.92 -14.95
N THR A 212 -2.36 11.27 -16.21
CA THR A 212 -2.56 12.67 -16.65
C THR A 212 -3.75 13.29 -15.94
N THR A 213 -4.86 12.56 -15.89
CA THR A 213 -6.07 12.99 -15.17
C THR A 213 -5.81 13.16 -13.67
N ALA A 214 -5.12 12.21 -13.05
CA ALA A 214 -4.81 12.27 -11.61
C ALA A 214 -3.94 13.48 -11.25
N ALA A 215 -2.93 13.82 -12.08
CA ALA A 215 -2.09 15.00 -11.88
C ALA A 215 -2.91 16.30 -11.96
N LEU A 216 -3.80 16.41 -12.95
CA LEU A 216 -4.64 17.60 -13.12
C LEU A 216 -5.63 17.77 -11.97
N VAL A 217 -6.28 16.69 -11.52
CA VAL A 217 -7.20 16.73 -10.38
C VAL A 217 -6.49 17.18 -9.11
N GLU A 218 -5.25 16.73 -8.88
CA GLU A 218 -4.45 17.15 -7.73
C GLU A 218 -4.10 18.65 -7.80
N LEU A 219 -3.63 19.13 -8.96
CA LEU A 219 -3.31 20.55 -9.18
C LEU A 219 -4.55 21.44 -9.05
N PHE A 220 -5.71 20.96 -9.54
CA PHE A 220 -6.99 21.64 -9.40
C PHE A 220 -7.45 21.70 -7.94
N THR A 221 -7.34 20.59 -7.21
CA THR A 221 -7.69 20.53 -5.77
C THR A 221 -6.83 21.49 -4.95
N ARG A 222 -5.57 21.67 -5.36
CA ARG A 222 -4.64 22.65 -4.76
C ARG A 222 -4.84 24.09 -5.25
N LYS A 223 -5.81 24.34 -6.14
CA LYS A 223 -6.09 25.65 -6.76
C LYS A 223 -4.89 26.25 -7.49
N GLN A 224 -4.02 25.40 -8.04
CA GLN A 224 -2.82 25.81 -8.78
C GLN A 224 -3.09 25.93 -10.29
N MET A 225 -4.28 25.55 -10.75
CA MET A 225 -4.67 25.58 -12.16
C MET A 225 -6.17 25.91 -12.31
N SER A 226 -6.50 26.67 -13.35
CA SER A 226 -7.86 26.82 -13.88
C SER A 226 -7.98 26.07 -15.21
N PHE A 227 -9.16 25.54 -15.51
CA PHE A 227 -9.45 24.97 -16.82
C PHE A 227 -10.56 25.76 -17.51
N GLU A 228 -10.44 25.89 -18.81
CA GLU A 228 -11.49 26.37 -19.70
C GLU A 228 -11.87 25.19 -20.60
N VAL A 229 -13.18 24.88 -20.67
CA VAL A 229 -13.68 23.81 -21.53
C VAL A 229 -14.31 24.46 -22.75
N GLU A 230 -13.66 24.33 -23.89
CA GLU A 230 -14.25 24.69 -25.17
C GLU A 230 -15.03 23.48 -25.70
N ILE A 231 -16.35 23.64 -25.82
CA ILE A 231 -17.22 22.62 -26.43
C ILE A 231 -17.33 22.98 -27.91
N PRO A 232 -16.93 22.11 -28.84
CA PRO A 232 -17.05 22.40 -30.26
C PRO A 232 -18.53 22.55 -30.67
N GLU A 233 -18.84 23.57 -31.48
CA GLU A 233 -20.21 23.89 -31.91
C GLU A 233 -20.88 22.75 -32.71
N GLN A 234 -20.09 21.88 -33.36
CA GLN A 234 -20.58 20.70 -34.07
C GLN A 234 -20.49 19.45 -33.20
N ILE A 235 -21.56 19.17 -32.46
CA ILE A 235 -21.75 17.89 -31.80
C ILE A 235 -22.33 16.90 -32.83
N ILE A 236 -21.48 16.02 -33.37
CA ILE A 236 -21.95 14.91 -34.21
C ILE A 236 -22.57 13.85 -33.29
N VAL A 237 -23.89 13.92 -33.13
CA VAL A 237 -24.65 12.86 -32.45
C VAL A 237 -24.82 11.70 -33.43
N LEU A 238 -23.93 10.71 -33.31
CA LEU A 238 -24.08 9.43 -34.00
C LEU A 238 -25.22 8.66 -33.31
N ASP A 239 -26.44 8.76 -33.84
CA ASP A 239 -27.56 7.92 -33.39
C ASP A 239 -27.30 6.47 -33.85
N PRO A 240 -27.10 5.51 -32.92
CA PRO A 240 -26.82 4.12 -33.26
C PRO A 240 -27.96 3.44 -34.03
N ARG A 241 -29.16 4.04 -34.05
CA ARG A 241 -30.33 3.52 -34.76
C ARG A 241 -30.37 3.89 -36.24
N VAL A 242 -29.48 4.75 -36.69
CA VAL A 242 -29.42 5.20 -38.11
C VAL A 242 -28.65 4.21 -38.99
N SER A 243 -27.78 3.37 -38.40
CA SER A 243 -27.02 2.31 -39.11
C SER A 243 -27.90 1.27 -39.83
N GLU A 244 -29.19 1.17 -39.50
CA GLU A 244 -30.10 0.18 -40.12
C GLU A 244 -30.89 0.72 -41.33
N LYS A 245 -30.78 2.02 -41.67
CA LYS A 245 -31.66 2.66 -42.69
C LYS A 245 -30.93 3.25 -43.91
N ASP A 246 -29.74 2.72 -44.25
CA ASP A 246 -28.87 3.32 -45.28
C ASP A 246 -29.13 2.90 -46.72
N GLU A 247 -30.15 2.08 -47.03
CA GLU A 247 -30.49 1.81 -48.45
C GLU A 247 -31.42 2.86 -49.06
N THR A 248 -32.21 3.57 -48.24
CA THR A 248 -33.24 4.50 -48.75
C THR A 248 -32.71 5.92 -48.91
N TYR A 249 -31.75 6.36 -48.07
CA TYR A 249 -31.17 7.69 -48.14
C TYR A 249 -30.16 7.86 -49.30
N ALA A 250 -29.47 6.79 -49.69
CA ALA A 250 -28.54 6.82 -50.84
C ALA A 250 -29.21 7.13 -52.19
N ARG A 251 -30.54 6.93 -52.30
CA ARG A 251 -31.31 7.23 -53.53
C ARG A 251 -31.83 8.66 -53.62
N ILE A 252 -31.75 9.45 -52.54
CA ILE A 252 -32.28 10.82 -52.49
C ILE A 252 -31.19 11.85 -52.84
N VAL A 253 -29.93 11.43 -52.98
CA VAL A 253 -28.77 12.30 -53.27
C VAL A 253 -28.22 12.07 -54.70
N GLN A 254 -29.01 11.49 -55.61
CA GLN A 254 -28.74 11.53 -57.06
C GLN A 254 -29.67 12.50 -57.76
#